data_AF-A0A4Q5LBV0-F1
#
_entry.id   AF-A0A4Q5LBV0-F1
#
_cell.length_a   1.000
_cell.length_b   1.000
_cell.length_c   1.000
_cell.angle_alpha   90.00
_cell.angle_beta   90.00
_cell.angle_gamma   90.00
#
_symmetry.space_group_name_H-M   'P 1'
#
loop_
_entity.id
_entity.type
_entity.pdbx_description
1 polymer ?
#
loop_
_entity_poly.entity_id
_entity_poly.type
_entity_poly.pdbx_seq_one_letter_code
_entity_poly.pdbx_strand_id
1 'polypeptide(L)'
;MLRSPLLLLSLMTLAVGAAAQNPPAVALSTTVAGGAPTTAPVPAPVVYHAADEMPSFPGGEAAFAKFLRAKINYPAEALNHGASGKVHVSFVVDETGRILDAKVVKGLGFGLDEEALRLVRIMPWWKPGRIGGQPVRVAYTMPIVFRALE
;
A
#
# COMPACT_ATOMS: atom_id res chain seq x y z
N MET A 1 -26.06 59.50 0.78
CA MET A 1 -26.20 60.16 2.10
C MET A 1 -27.20 59.30 2.87
N LEU A 2 -26.98 58.78 4.08
CA LEU A 2 -26.15 59.20 5.20
C LEU A 2 -26.19 58.08 6.26
N ARG A 3 -25.02 57.63 6.73
CA ARG A 3 -24.64 57.26 8.12
C ARG A 3 -25.41 56.17 8.89
N SER A 4 -24.68 55.09 9.22
CA SER A 4 -24.89 54.25 10.41
C SER A 4 -24.89 55.07 11.71
N PRO A 5 -25.56 54.58 12.78
CA PRO A 5 -24.85 54.02 13.93
C PRO A 5 -25.60 52.81 14.57
N LEU A 6 -24.96 51.71 14.95
CA LEU A 6 -24.27 51.42 16.23
C LEU A 6 -25.22 51.21 17.44
N LEU A 7 -24.94 50.14 18.21
CA LEU A 7 -25.38 49.78 19.58
C LEU A 7 -26.71 48.97 19.66
N LEU A 8 -26.93 47.94 20.49
CA LEU A 8 -26.19 47.37 21.63
C LEU A 8 -26.86 46.03 22.04
N LEU A 9 -26.03 45.06 22.46
CA LEU A 9 -26.19 44.16 23.62
C LEU A 9 -27.35 43.13 23.70
N SER A 10 -27.00 41.84 23.76
CA SER A 10 -27.00 41.01 24.99
C SER A 10 -27.09 39.51 24.62
N LEU A 11 -26.00 38.72 24.69
CA LEU A 11 -25.47 37.97 25.85
C LEU A 11 -26.36 36.79 26.34
N MET A 12 -25.90 35.56 26.07
CA MET A 12 -25.90 34.36 26.95
C MET A 12 -25.32 33.19 26.14
N THR A 13 -24.02 32.89 26.18
CA THR A 13 -23.25 32.10 27.20
C THR A 13 -23.69 30.63 27.32
N LEU A 14 -22.83 29.71 26.84
CA LEU A 14 -22.29 28.51 27.55
C LEU A 14 -21.27 27.83 26.59
N ALA A 15 -19.95 27.89 26.84
CA ALA A 15 -19.13 26.94 27.62
C ALA A 15 -19.21 25.50 27.04
N VAL A 16 -18.14 24.75 26.71
CA VAL A 16 -16.90 24.42 27.43
C VAL A 16 -15.94 23.71 26.45
N GLY A 17 -14.62 23.77 26.67
CA GLY A 17 -13.67 22.69 26.28
C GLY A 17 -12.41 23.20 25.56
N ALA A 18 -11.41 23.75 26.26
CA ALA A 18 -10.30 23.01 26.89
C ALA A 18 -9.30 22.39 25.89
N ALA A 19 -8.12 23.01 25.74
CA ALA A 19 -6.81 22.34 25.83
C ALA A 19 -5.63 23.32 25.57
N ALA A 20 -4.78 23.43 26.60
CA ALA A 20 -3.33 23.60 26.55
C ALA A 20 -2.71 24.86 25.90
N GLN A 21 -2.51 25.87 26.75
CA GLN A 21 -1.41 26.84 26.63
C GLN A 21 -0.20 26.27 27.39
N ASN A 22 0.93 26.05 26.70
CA ASN A 22 2.20 25.69 27.34
C ASN A 22 2.92 26.96 27.85
N PRO A 23 3.46 26.98 29.09
CA PRO A 23 4.29 28.08 29.58
C PRO A 23 5.74 27.97 29.06
N PRO A 24 6.51 29.08 29.07
CA PRO A 24 7.92 29.06 28.73
C PRO A 24 8.76 28.66 29.96
N ALA A 25 9.58 27.62 29.83
CA ALA A 25 10.57 27.26 30.84
C ALA A 25 11.98 27.27 30.22
N VAL A 26 12.74 28.29 30.58
CA VAL A 26 14.20 28.33 30.47
C VAL A 26 14.79 27.87 31.80
N ALA A 27 15.65 26.85 31.78
CA ALA A 27 16.68 26.64 32.79
C ALA A 27 17.81 25.75 32.23
N LEU A 28 19.04 26.26 32.33
CA LEU A 28 20.31 25.64 31.97
C LEU A 28 20.73 24.60 33.01
N SER A 29 21.33 23.47 32.59
CA SER A 29 22.70 23.05 32.95
C SER A 29 22.94 21.53 32.79
N THR A 30 24.21 21.23 32.50
CA THR A 30 24.97 20.02 32.86
C THR A 30 25.04 18.87 31.84
N THR A 31 26.11 18.94 31.05
CA THR A 31 27.02 17.87 30.60
C THR A 31 26.87 16.50 31.28
N VAL A 32 26.60 15.46 30.50
CA VAL A 32 27.25 14.14 30.63
C VAL A 32 27.56 13.62 29.23
N ALA A 33 28.85 13.44 28.96
CA ALA A 33 29.35 12.70 27.82
C ALA A 33 29.00 11.22 27.98
N GLY A 34 28.23 10.69 27.04
CA GLY A 34 27.94 9.27 26.89
C GLY A 34 27.57 9.01 25.44
N GLY A 35 28.51 8.47 24.66
CA GLY A 35 28.33 8.21 23.23
C GLY A 35 27.20 7.23 22.99
N ALA A 36 26.08 7.73 22.46
CA ALA A 36 25.11 6.90 21.76
C ALA A 36 25.71 6.55 20.39
N PRO A 37 25.74 5.28 19.96
CA PRO A 37 26.01 4.98 18.56
C PRO A 37 24.89 5.65 17.76
N THR A 38 25.27 6.62 16.95
CA THR A 38 24.40 7.20 15.92
C THR A 38 23.99 6.05 15.00
N THR A 39 22.80 5.50 15.22
CA THR A 39 22.15 4.65 14.23
C THR A 39 21.78 5.58 13.08
N ALA A 40 22.69 5.73 12.12
CA ALA A 40 22.37 6.32 10.83
C ALA A 40 21.13 5.60 10.28
N PRO A 41 20.13 6.30 9.72
CA PRO A 41 19.01 5.65 9.06
C PRO A 41 19.58 4.79 7.93
N VAL A 42 19.48 3.46 8.05
CA VAL A 42 19.79 2.56 6.95
C VAL A 42 18.90 2.99 5.78
N PRO A 43 19.46 3.38 4.62
CA PRO A 43 18.63 3.77 3.49
C PRO A 43 17.74 2.58 3.13
N ALA A 44 16.43 2.81 3.13
CA ALA A 44 15.48 1.80 2.69
C ALA A 44 15.81 1.36 1.26
N PRO A 45 15.71 0.07 0.94
CA PRO A 45 16.01 -0.43 -0.40
C PRO A 45 15.15 0.27 -1.44
N VAL A 46 15.78 0.80 -2.50
CA VAL A 46 15.10 1.54 -3.57
C VAL A 46 14.18 0.59 -4.35
N VAL A 47 12.92 0.98 -4.52
CA VAL A 47 11.94 0.26 -5.33
C VAL A 47 11.63 1.10 -6.56
N TYR A 48 11.85 0.52 -7.73
CA TYR A 48 11.59 1.15 -9.02
C TYR A 48 10.15 0.89 -9.47
N HIS A 49 9.57 1.85 -10.18
CA HIS A 49 8.23 1.72 -10.77
C HIS A 49 8.27 1.47 -12.29
N ALA A 50 9.45 1.63 -12.88
CA ALA A 50 9.74 1.37 -14.28
C ALA A 50 11.17 0.83 -14.36
N ALA A 51 11.38 -0.10 -15.29
CA ALA A 51 12.66 -0.72 -15.56
C ALA A 51 12.80 -0.96 -17.07
N ASP A 52 14.03 -1.13 -17.56
CA ASP A 52 14.28 -1.46 -18.96
C ASP A 52 13.64 -2.81 -19.30
N GLU A 53 13.76 -3.77 -18.38
CA GLU A 53 13.04 -5.04 -18.41
C GLU A 53 12.09 -5.11 -17.21
N MET A 54 10.80 -5.25 -17.47
CA MET A 54 9.79 -5.39 -16.44
C MET A 54 9.78 -6.82 -15.84
N PRO A 55 9.43 -6.97 -14.56
CA PRO A 55 9.24 -8.28 -13.97
C PRO A 55 8.20 -9.11 -14.73
N SER A 56 8.47 -10.41 -14.88
CA SER A 56 7.58 -11.30 -15.64
C SER A 56 7.41 -12.64 -14.96
N PHE A 57 6.18 -13.18 -15.01
CA PHE A 57 5.88 -14.52 -14.51
C PHE A 57 6.68 -15.58 -15.30
N PRO A 58 7.21 -16.64 -14.66
CA PRO A 58 7.94 -17.68 -15.37
C PRO A 58 7.03 -18.38 -16.39
N GLY A 59 7.43 -18.35 -17.66
CA GLY A 59 6.62 -18.84 -18.78
C GLY A 59 5.60 -17.82 -19.32
N GLY A 60 5.66 -16.58 -18.86
CA GLY A 60 4.85 -15.46 -19.36
C GLY A 60 3.36 -15.58 -19.02
N GLU A 61 2.55 -14.83 -19.76
CA GLU A 61 1.11 -14.72 -19.52
C GLU A 61 0.36 -16.06 -19.67
N ALA A 62 0.79 -16.90 -20.61
CA ALA A 62 0.17 -18.21 -20.84
C ALA A 62 0.35 -19.14 -19.63
N ALA A 63 1.56 -19.18 -19.05
CA ALA A 63 1.83 -19.95 -17.85
C ALA A 63 1.09 -19.38 -16.63
N PHE A 64 1.00 -18.05 -16.54
CA PHE A 64 0.21 -17.38 -15.49
C PHE A 64 -1.27 -17.74 -15.58
N ALA A 65 -1.88 -17.68 -16.76
CA ALA A 65 -3.28 -18.06 -16.95
C ALA A 65 -3.53 -19.54 -16.59
N LYS A 66 -2.59 -20.44 -16.94
CA LYS A 66 -2.64 -21.85 -16.54
C LYS A 66 -2.52 -22.02 -15.02
N PHE A 67 -1.61 -21.30 -14.39
CA PHE A 67 -1.44 -21.29 -12.94
C PHE A 67 -2.71 -20.84 -12.23
N LEU A 68 -3.32 -19.73 -12.66
CA LEU A 68 -4.58 -19.25 -12.12
C LEU A 68 -5.66 -20.31 -12.25
N ARG A 69 -5.91 -20.85 -13.44
CA ARG A 69 -6.94 -21.90 -13.64
C ARG A 69 -6.73 -23.13 -12.76
N ALA A 70 -5.48 -23.49 -12.48
CA ALA A 70 -5.15 -24.67 -11.67
C ALA A 70 -5.22 -24.42 -10.15
N LYS A 71 -5.13 -23.17 -9.70
CA LYS A 71 -4.99 -22.83 -8.27
C LYS A 71 -6.08 -21.91 -7.73
N ILE A 72 -6.86 -21.26 -8.58
CA ILE A 72 -7.92 -20.33 -8.18
C ILE A 72 -9.04 -21.08 -7.47
N ASN A 73 -9.41 -20.59 -6.30
CA ASN A 73 -10.55 -21.07 -5.53
C ASN A 73 -11.59 -19.96 -5.47
N TYR A 74 -12.76 -20.16 -6.07
CA TYR A 74 -13.82 -19.18 -6.04
C TYR A 74 -14.54 -19.22 -4.67
N PRO A 75 -14.55 -18.13 -3.89
CA PRO A 75 -15.28 -18.08 -2.63
C PRO A 75 -16.78 -18.30 -2.85
N ALA A 76 -17.43 -19.02 -1.93
CA ALA A 76 -18.87 -19.28 -2.01
C ALA A 76 -19.70 -17.99 -2.00
N GLU A 77 -19.25 -16.97 -1.25
CA GLU A 77 -19.89 -15.66 -1.21
C GLU A 77 -19.88 -14.99 -2.60
N ALA A 78 -18.73 -15.01 -3.29
CA ALA A 78 -18.63 -14.47 -4.64
C ALA A 78 -19.49 -15.25 -5.65
N LEU A 79 -19.63 -16.57 -5.51
CA LEU A 79 -20.54 -17.38 -6.34
C LEU A 79 -22.00 -17.02 -6.11
N ASN A 80 -22.43 -16.94 -4.84
CA ASN A 80 -23.82 -16.62 -4.49
C ASN A 80 -24.25 -15.23 -4.99
N HIS A 81 -23.30 -14.29 -5.06
CA HIS A 81 -23.54 -12.93 -5.53
C HIS A 81 -23.23 -12.73 -7.02
N GLY A 82 -22.78 -13.77 -7.75
CA GLY A 82 -22.35 -13.65 -9.14
C GLY A 82 -21.21 -12.64 -9.34
N ALA A 83 -20.44 -12.36 -8.29
CA ALA A 83 -19.44 -11.31 -8.28
C ALA A 83 -18.26 -11.70 -9.16
N SER A 84 -18.05 -11.01 -10.28
CA SER A 84 -16.97 -11.27 -11.25
C SER A 84 -16.26 -9.97 -11.63
N GLY A 85 -15.02 -10.06 -12.09
CA GLY A 85 -14.25 -8.87 -12.49
C GLY A 85 -12.74 -9.02 -12.34
N LYS A 86 -12.07 -7.90 -12.08
CA LYS A 86 -10.60 -7.83 -11.92
C LYS A 86 -10.21 -7.29 -10.56
N VAL A 87 -9.46 -8.07 -9.80
CA VAL A 87 -8.78 -7.62 -8.58
C VAL A 87 -7.36 -7.22 -8.96
N HIS A 88 -6.94 -6.01 -8.59
CA HIS A 88 -5.59 -5.52 -8.85
C HIS A 88 -4.76 -5.67 -7.58
N VAL A 89 -3.69 -6.45 -7.68
CA VAL A 89 -2.73 -6.65 -6.59
C VAL A 89 -1.42 -5.98 -6.97
N SER A 90 -0.94 -5.10 -6.10
CA SER A 90 0.38 -4.49 -6.19
C SER A 90 1.34 -5.25 -5.28
N PHE A 91 2.53 -5.53 -5.79
CA PHE A 91 3.58 -6.20 -5.04
C PHE A 91 4.96 -5.80 -5.58
N VAL A 92 6.01 -6.03 -4.81
CA VAL A 92 7.38 -5.75 -5.22
C VAL A 92 8.06 -7.06 -5.60
N VAL A 93 8.64 -7.13 -6.79
CA VAL A 93 9.50 -8.25 -7.19
C VAL A 93 10.93 -7.86 -6.85
N ASP A 94 11.60 -8.66 -6.02
CA ASP A 94 12.99 -8.44 -5.67
C ASP A 94 13.96 -8.88 -6.77
N GLU A 95 15.25 -8.62 -6.56
CA GLU A 95 16.33 -8.94 -7.50
C GLU A 95 16.48 -10.44 -7.76
N THR A 96 15.96 -11.28 -6.85
CA THR A 96 15.98 -12.74 -6.94
C THR A 96 14.70 -13.32 -7.56
N GLY A 97 13.68 -12.47 -7.78
CA GLY A 97 12.37 -12.89 -8.27
C GLY A 97 11.35 -13.23 -7.19
N ARG A 98 11.64 -12.98 -5.91
CA ARG A 98 10.67 -13.16 -4.82
C ARG A 98 9.71 -11.99 -4.78
N ILE A 99 8.49 -12.29 -4.35
CA ILE A 99 7.44 -11.29 -4.16
C ILE A 99 7.47 -10.79 -2.71
N LEU A 100 7.47 -9.48 -2.54
CA LEU A 100 7.43 -8.75 -1.28
C LEU A 100 6.23 -7.79 -1.27
N ASP A 101 5.79 -7.40 -0.09
CA ASP A 101 4.81 -6.30 0.12
C ASP A 101 3.53 -6.39 -0.73
N ALA A 102 2.99 -7.61 -0.89
CA ALA A 102 1.77 -7.83 -1.67
C ALA A 102 0.54 -7.22 -0.99
N LYS A 103 -0.16 -6.34 -1.72
CA LYS A 103 -1.35 -5.60 -1.27
C LYS A 103 -2.39 -5.48 -2.37
N VAL A 104 -3.66 -5.53 -2.00
CA VAL A 104 -4.76 -5.24 -2.94
C VAL A 104 -4.89 -3.73 -3.09
N VAL A 105 -4.78 -3.22 -4.32
CA VAL A 105 -4.97 -1.79 -4.63
C VAL A 105 -6.35 -1.50 -5.19
N LYS A 106 -6.98 -2.50 -5.82
CA LYS A 106 -8.37 -2.41 -6.27
C LYS A 106 -9.02 -3.79 -6.11
N GLY A 107 -9.86 -3.91 -5.10
CA GLY A 107 -10.59 -5.12 -4.78
C GLY A 107 -11.96 -5.21 -5.44
N LEU A 108 -12.57 -6.39 -5.33
CA LEU A 108 -13.98 -6.64 -5.63
C LEU A 108 -14.77 -6.99 -4.35
N GLY A 109 -14.11 -7.40 -3.27
CA GLY A 109 -14.75 -7.96 -2.08
C GLY A 109 -15.23 -9.41 -2.28
N PHE A 110 -16.19 -9.83 -1.45
CA PHE A 110 -16.79 -11.19 -1.48
C PHE A 110 -15.78 -12.34 -1.33
N GLY A 111 -14.65 -12.09 -0.65
CA GLY A 111 -13.57 -13.06 -0.47
C GLY A 111 -12.57 -13.14 -1.64
N LEU A 112 -12.79 -12.42 -2.75
CA LEU A 112 -11.93 -12.48 -3.94
C LEU A 112 -10.59 -11.79 -3.71
N ASP A 113 -10.55 -10.81 -2.81
CA ASP A 113 -9.36 -10.03 -2.49
C ASP A 113 -8.35 -10.87 -1.70
N GLU A 114 -8.84 -11.63 -0.72
CA GLU A 114 -8.08 -12.60 0.07
C GLU A 114 -7.54 -13.72 -0.81
N GLU A 115 -8.37 -14.22 -1.73
CA GLU A 115 -7.97 -15.24 -2.68
C GLU A 115 -6.89 -14.71 -3.64
N ALA A 116 -7.03 -13.48 -4.13
CA ALA A 116 -6.03 -12.82 -4.96
C ALA A 116 -4.68 -12.70 -4.23
N LEU A 117 -4.70 -12.29 -2.95
CA LEU A 117 -3.50 -12.24 -2.11
C LEU A 117 -2.89 -13.63 -1.89
N ARG A 118 -3.73 -14.65 -1.66
CA ARG A 118 -3.27 -16.04 -1.48
C ARG A 118 -2.55 -16.52 -2.74
N LEU A 119 -3.14 -16.32 -3.91
CA LEU A 119 -2.55 -16.69 -5.20
C LEU A 119 -1.19 -16.03 -5.38
N VAL A 120 -1.07 -14.74 -5.05
CA VAL A 120 0.19 -13.98 -5.17
C VAL A 120 1.27 -14.56 -4.25
N ARG A 121 0.90 -14.98 -3.03
CA ARG A 121 1.84 -15.57 -2.06
C ARG A 121 2.36 -16.95 -2.46
N ILE A 122 1.57 -17.73 -3.20
CA ILE A 122 1.95 -19.09 -3.66
C ILE A 122 2.53 -19.11 -5.07
N MET A 123 2.77 -17.95 -5.69
CA MET A 123 3.37 -17.89 -7.01
C MET A 123 4.81 -18.41 -6.99
N PRO A 124 5.28 -19.04 -8.09
CA PRO A 124 6.69 -19.35 -8.27
C PRO A 124 7.53 -18.08 -8.35
N TRP A 125 8.86 -18.24 -8.32
CA TRP A 125 9.78 -17.12 -8.48
C TRP A 125 9.63 -16.47 -9.85
N TRP A 126 9.55 -15.14 -9.84
CA TRP A 126 9.41 -14.29 -11.02
C TRP A 126 10.76 -14.04 -11.67
N LYS A 127 10.73 -13.66 -12.95
CA LYS A 127 11.90 -13.01 -13.56
C LYS A 127 11.98 -11.59 -12.98
N PRO A 128 13.11 -11.21 -12.34
CA PRO A 128 13.27 -9.88 -11.78
C PRO A 128 13.30 -8.83 -12.89
N GLY A 129 12.92 -7.60 -12.55
CA GLY A 129 13.11 -6.47 -13.45
C GLY A 129 14.59 -6.10 -13.54
N ARG A 130 15.00 -5.48 -14.65
CA ARG A 130 16.40 -5.07 -14.86
C ARG A 130 16.51 -3.63 -15.33
N ILE A 131 17.51 -2.93 -14.81
CA ILE A 131 17.93 -1.60 -15.27
C ILE A 131 19.42 -1.67 -15.58
N GLY A 132 19.82 -1.28 -16.78
CA GLY A 132 21.22 -1.38 -17.22
C GLY A 132 21.78 -2.80 -17.12
N GLY A 133 20.93 -3.82 -17.30
CA GLY A 133 21.30 -5.24 -17.19
C GLY A 133 21.43 -5.78 -15.75
N GLN A 134 21.29 -4.93 -14.72
CA GLN A 134 21.33 -5.36 -13.32
C GLN A 134 19.92 -5.65 -12.79
N PRO A 135 19.71 -6.74 -12.05
CA PRO A 135 18.42 -7.01 -11.41
C PRO A 135 18.15 -5.95 -10.35
N VAL A 136 16.93 -5.41 -10.33
CA VAL A 136 16.50 -4.39 -9.37
C VAL A 136 15.14 -4.73 -8.80
N ARG A 137 14.81 -4.16 -7.63
CA ARG A 137 13.49 -4.30 -7.02
C ARG A 137 12.48 -3.44 -7.77
N VAL A 138 11.42 -4.05 -8.29
CA VAL A 138 10.41 -3.33 -9.08
C VAL A 138 9.02 -3.55 -8.50
N ALA A 139 8.29 -2.46 -8.26
CA ALA A 139 6.87 -2.50 -7.94
C ALA A 139 6.07 -2.86 -9.20
N TYR A 140 5.29 -3.93 -9.10
CA TYR A 140 4.44 -4.43 -10.17
C TYR A 140 2.98 -4.47 -9.72
N THR A 141 2.06 -4.11 -10.60
CA THR A 141 0.62 -4.22 -10.34
C THR A 141 0.00 -5.15 -11.35
N MET A 142 -0.57 -6.25 -10.86
CA MET A 142 -1.12 -7.30 -11.70
C MET A 142 -2.64 -7.38 -11.55
N PRO A 143 -3.39 -7.36 -12.66
CA PRO A 143 -4.82 -7.67 -12.64
C PRO A 143 -5.04 -9.19 -12.63
N ILE A 144 -5.72 -9.69 -11.60
CA ILE A 144 -6.22 -11.06 -11.51
C ILE A 144 -7.69 -11.06 -11.90
N VAL A 145 -8.02 -11.80 -12.95
CA VAL A 145 -9.39 -11.85 -13.49
C VAL A 145 -10.13 -13.03 -12.87
N PHE A 146 -11.20 -12.73 -12.14
CA PHE A 146 -12.16 -13.70 -11.63
C PHE A 146 -13.37 -13.72 -12.55
N ARG A 147 -13.72 -14.91 -13.05
CA ARG A 147 -14.94 -15.13 -13.82
C ARG A 147 -15.81 -16.08 -13.03
N ALA A 148 -17.02 -15.64 -12.68
CA ALA A 148 -18.04 -16.57 -12.23
C ALA A 148 -18.23 -17.58 -13.36
N LEU A 149 -18.16 -18.86 -13.04
CA LEU A 149 -18.50 -19.89 -14.00
C LEU A 149 -19.99 -19.71 -14.29
N GLU A 150 -20.33 -19.41 -15.55
CA GLU A 150 -21.70 -19.45 -16.06
C GLU A 150 -22.19 -20.90 -16.12
#